data_AF-A0A9D6WSF4-F1
#
_entry.id   AF-A0A9D6WSF4-F1
#
_cell.length_a   1.000
_cell.length_b   1.000
_cell.length_c   1.000
_cell.angle_alpha   90.00
_cell.angle_beta   90.00
_cell.angle_gamma   90.00
#
_symmetry.space_group_name_H-M   'P 1'
#
loop_
_entity.id
_entity.type
_entity.pdbx_description
1 polymer ?
#
loop_
_entity_poly.entity_id
_entity_poly.type
_entity_poly.pdbx_seq_one_letter_code
_entity_poly.pdbx_strand_id
1 'polypeptide(L)'
;EITNYELRIKNLALYPDPDANYISVHHYAAAQLEPYVACQHRVDNVKPLSQVRGTRVHQAFIGTCTNGRIEDFAAAAEILRGKKIARGTRLLVIPASSQVLSEALARGYIQTFVDAGAVIGVPGCGPCMGNHMGIPAPGEVTISTANRNFRGRMGTRESEIYLASPAVVAASAIAGVIADPREM
;
A
#
# COMPACT_ATOMS: atom_id res chain seq x y z
N GLU A 1 -24.41 17.79 -3.50
CA GLU A 1 -24.28 16.39 -3.00
C GLU A 1 -23.54 16.28 -1.66
N ILE A 2 -22.43 17.01 -1.42
CA ILE A 2 -21.68 16.99 -0.15
C ILE A 2 -22.55 17.36 1.08
N THR A 3 -23.45 18.33 0.94
CA THR A 3 -24.36 18.82 1.99
C THR A 3 -25.26 17.74 2.57
N ASN A 4 -25.60 16.70 1.79
CA ASN A 4 -26.51 15.64 2.20
C ASN A 4 -25.79 14.55 3.03
N TYR A 5 -24.47 14.40 2.85
CA TYR A 5 -23.68 13.41 3.58
C TYR A 5 -23.34 13.87 4.99
N GLU A 6 -22.94 15.14 5.15
CA GLU A 6 -22.65 15.74 6.47
C GLU A 6 -23.90 15.78 7.36
N LEU A 7 -25.05 16.17 6.79
CA LEU A 7 -26.34 16.13 7.50
C LEU A 7 -26.72 14.71 7.93
N ARG A 8 -26.42 13.71 7.09
CA ARG A 8 -26.72 12.30 7.39
C ARG A 8 -25.81 11.74 8.48
N ILE A 9 -24.53 12.08 8.48
CA ILE A 9 -23.61 11.74 9.59
C ILE A 9 -24.11 12.42 10.88
N LYS A 10 -24.36 13.73 10.84
CA LYS A 10 -24.78 14.49 12.02
C LYS A 10 -26.08 13.96 12.64
N ASN A 11 -27.03 13.49 11.83
CA ASN A 11 -28.35 13.06 12.29
C ASN A 11 -28.47 11.55 12.59
N LEU A 12 -27.59 10.70 12.04
CA LEU A 12 -27.71 9.22 12.17
C LEU A 12 -26.48 8.55 12.76
N ALA A 13 -25.34 9.24 12.89
CA ALA A 13 -24.15 8.62 13.46
C ALA A 13 -24.36 8.34 14.96
N LEU A 14 -24.08 7.11 15.35
CA LEU A 14 -23.96 6.72 16.74
C LEU A 14 -22.53 7.03 17.19
N TYR A 15 -22.40 7.83 18.25
CA TYR A 15 -21.13 8.14 18.89
C TYR A 15 -21.05 7.42 20.24
N PRO A 16 -19.85 7.07 20.73
CA PRO A 16 -19.70 6.61 22.11
C PRO A 16 -20.22 7.66 23.10
N ASP A 17 -20.79 7.21 24.20
CA ASP A 17 -21.18 8.11 25.29
C ASP A 17 -19.94 8.82 25.87
N PRO A 18 -20.05 10.09 26.31
CA PRO A 18 -18.93 10.84 26.88
C PRO A 18 -18.27 10.17 28.10
N ASP A 19 -18.98 9.27 28.79
CA ASP A 19 -18.54 8.52 29.98
C ASP A 19 -18.29 7.03 29.70
N ALA A 20 -18.13 6.65 28.42
CA ALA A 20 -17.81 5.27 28.05
C ALA A 20 -16.52 4.80 28.73
N ASN A 21 -16.58 3.60 29.34
CA ASN A 21 -15.44 2.99 30.02
C ASN A 21 -14.65 2.09 29.07
N TYR A 22 -13.32 2.21 29.09
CA TYR A 22 -12.40 1.44 28.24
C TYR A 22 -11.42 0.64 29.10
N ILE A 23 -11.07 -0.59 28.69
CA ILE A 23 -10.06 -1.41 29.38
C ILE A 23 -8.65 -0.80 29.30
N SER A 24 -8.35 -0.09 28.22
CA SER A 24 -7.13 0.67 28.03
C SER A 24 -7.34 1.83 27.06
N VAL A 25 -6.58 2.91 27.23
CA VAL A 25 -6.56 4.08 26.35
C VAL A 25 -5.11 4.35 25.95
N HIS A 26 -4.87 4.45 24.64
CA HIS A 26 -3.54 4.70 24.09
C HIS A 26 -3.58 5.98 23.24
N HIS A 27 -2.70 6.93 23.54
CA HIS A 27 -2.58 8.19 22.83
C HIS A 27 -1.33 8.19 21.95
N TYR A 28 -1.49 8.60 20.70
CA TYR A 28 -0.40 8.66 19.72
C TYR A 28 -0.31 10.07 19.13
N ALA A 29 0.87 10.68 19.19
CA ALA A 29 1.13 11.95 18.53
C ALA A 29 1.49 11.71 17.06
N ALA A 30 0.50 11.79 16.16
CA ALA A 30 0.68 11.47 14.74
C ALA A 30 1.84 12.26 14.08
N ALA A 31 2.04 13.52 14.49
CA ALA A 31 3.11 14.38 13.98
C ALA A 31 4.54 13.91 14.35
N GLN A 32 4.68 13.01 15.34
CA GLN A 32 5.96 12.45 15.76
C GLN A 32 6.26 11.09 15.12
N LEU A 33 5.32 10.54 14.34
CA LEU A 33 5.49 9.25 13.68
C LEU A 33 6.23 9.45 12.35
N GLU A 34 7.28 8.65 12.14
CA GLU A 34 7.80 8.39 10.80
C GLU A 34 6.98 7.27 10.12
N PRO A 35 7.15 7.03 8.81
CA PRO A 35 6.56 5.85 8.18
C PRO A 35 7.04 4.57 8.86
N TYR A 36 6.16 3.58 9.00
CA TYR A 36 6.48 2.27 9.55
C TYR A 36 6.32 1.18 8.50
N VAL A 37 7.06 0.11 8.68
CA VAL A 37 7.04 -1.08 7.83
C VAL A 37 6.82 -2.31 8.69
N ALA A 38 5.77 -3.10 8.39
CA ALA A 38 5.61 -4.41 9.01
C ALA A 38 6.55 -5.40 8.32
N CYS A 39 7.55 -5.85 9.06
CA CYS A 39 8.58 -6.77 8.59
C CYS A 39 8.06 -8.20 8.61
N GLN A 40 8.63 -9.02 7.74
CA GLN A 40 8.38 -10.44 7.68
C GLN A 40 8.71 -11.15 9.01
N HIS A 41 8.06 -12.26 9.38
CA HIS A 41 6.86 -12.86 8.75
C HIS A 41 5.61 -12.65 9.60
N ARG A 42 5.56 -11.57 10.39
CA ARG A 42 4.41 -11.29 11.25
C ARG A 42 4.02 -9.82 11.17
N VAL A 43 2.71 -9.58 11.15
CA VAL A 43 2.15 -8.22 11.01
C VAL A 43 2.45 -7.32 12.21
N ASP A 44 2.72 -7.92 13.37
CA ASP A 44 3.09 -7.22 14.61
C ASP A 44 4.60 -6.93 14.73
N ASN A 45 5.43 -7.43 13.80
CA ASN A 45 6.85 -7.08 13.72
C ASN A 45 7.04 -5.76 12.97
N VAL A 46 6.62 -4.66 13.59
CA VAL A 46 6.61 -3.33 12.96
C VAL A 46 7.87 -2.56 13.33
N LYS A 47 8.59 -2.05 12.33
CA LYS A 47 9.80 -1.23 12.50
C LYS A 47 9.62 0.15 11.86
N PRO A 48 10.22 1.20 12.43
CA PRO A 48 10.32 2.48 11.75
C PRO A 48 11.07 2.31 10.42
N LEU A 49 10.66 3.04 9.38
CA LEU A 49 11.22 2.93 8.03
C LEU A 49 12.74 3.14 8.04
N SER A 50 13.22 4.07 8.85
CA SER A 50 14.64 4.34 9.08
C SER A 50 15.49 3.10 9.38
N GLN A 51 14.92 2.07 10.03
CA GLN A 51 15.65 0.85 10.41
C GLN A 51 15.73 -0.22 9.32
N VAL A 52 14.88 -0.13 8.30
CA VAL A 52 14.76 -1.15 7.23
C VAL A 52 15.11 -0.61 5.85
N ARG A 53 15.36 0.70 5.75
CA ARG A 53 15.82 1.38 4.55
C ARG A 53 17.03 0.65 3.93
N GLY A 54 17.05 0.58 2.60
CA GLY A 54 18.13 -0.07 1.85
C GLY A 54 17.95 -1.58 1.64
N THR A 55 16.93 -2.20 2.25
CA THR A 55 16.58 -3.60 1.99
C THR A 55 16.18 -3.79 0.53
N ARG A 56 16.78 -4.75 -0.19
CA ARG A 56 16.51 -4.99 -1.61
C ARG A 56 15.03 -5.32 -1.88
N VAL A 57 14.47 -4.72 -2.93
CA VAL A 57 13.10 -4.98 -3.39
C VAL A 57 13.10 -5.52 -4.82
N HIS A 58 12.53 -6.70 -4.99
CA HIS A 58 12.33 -7.35 -6.30
C HIS A 58 10.94 -7.05 -6.86
N GLN A 59 9.94 -7.03 -5.98
CA GLN A 59 8.55 -6.75 -6.33
C GLN A 59 7.97 -5.68 -5.41
N ALA A 60 7.31 -4.68 -6.00
CA ALA A 60 6.44 -3.75 -5.32
C ALA A 60 4.99 -4.02 -5.73
N PHE A 61 4.07 -3.99 -4.78
CA PHE A 61 2.66 -4.28 -5.03
C PHE A 61 1.75 -3.26 -4.34
N ILE A 62 1.07 -2.44 -5.14
CA ILE A 62 0.09 -1.44 -4.70
C ILE A 62 -1.30 -1.91 -5.12
N GLY A 63 -2.23 -1.94 -4.17
CA GLY A 63 -3.64 -2.17 -4.46
C GLY A 63 -4.19 -3.48 -3.91
N THR A 64 -5.00 -3.36 -2.85
CA THR A 64 -5.72 -4.43 -2.17
C THR A 64 -7.01 -3.84 -1.59
N CYS A 65 -7.78 -4.62 -0.82
CA CYS A 65 -8.91 -4.06 -0.06
C CYS A 65 -8.49 -3.00 0.98
N THR A 66 -7.23 -2.97 1.43
CA THR A 66 -6.75 -1.98 2.40
C THR A 66 -6.26 -0.70 1.73
N ASN A 67 -5.62 -0.80 0.57
CA ASN A 67 -4.86 0.30 -0.03
C ASN A 67 -4.92 0.33 -1.56
N GLY A 68 -6.12 0.11 -2.11
CA GLY A 68 -6.40 0.16 -3.55
C GLY A 68 -7.52 1.15 -3.89
N ARG A 69 -7.72 2.18 -3.07
CA ARG A 69 -8.69 3.26 -3.27
C ARG A 69 -8.08 4.40 -4.06
N ILE A 70 -8.88 5.41 -4.39
CA ILE A 70 -8.45 6.50 -5.27
C ILE A 70 -7.39 7.40 -4.60
N GLU A 71 -7.48 7.58 -3.28
CA GLU A 71 -6.52 8.33 -2.47
C GLU A 71 -5.16 7.60 -2.36
N ASP A 72 -5.16 6.26 -2.29
CA ASP A 72 -3.94 5.46 -2.30
C ASP A 72 -3.20 5.62 -3.64
N PHE A 73 -3.98 5.61 -4.74
CA PHE A 73 -3.44 5.81 -6.09
C PHE A 73 -2.98 7.25 -6.33
N ALA A 74 -3.66 8.24 -5.75
CA ALA A 74 -3.20 9.62 -5.82
C ALA A 74 -1.81 9.76 -5.18
N ALA A 75 -1.62 9.23 -3.97
CA ALA A 75 -0.33 9.27 -3.26
C ALA A 75 0.79 8.54 -4.03
N ALA A 76 0.49 7.36 -4.58
CA ALA A 76 1.45 6.63 -5.40
C ALA A 76 1.79 7.37 -6.70
N ALA A 77 0.79 7.97 -7.37
CA ALA A 77 0.97 8.68 -8.63
C ALA A 77 1.79 9.95 -8.46
N GLU A 78 1.62 10.68 -7.35
CA GLU A 78 2.44 11.84 -7.01
C GLU A 78 3.94 11.49 -6.99
N ILE A 79 4.29 10.37 -6.34
CA ILE A 79 5.67 9.90 -6.24
C ILE A 79 6.21 9.39 -7.57
N LEU A 80 5.40 8.66 -8.35
CA LEU A 80 5.82 8.00 -9.60
C LEU A 80 5.88 8.94 -10.81
N ARG A 81 5.25 10.12 -10.73
CA ARG A 81 5.13 11.05 -11.87
C ARG A 81 6.49 11.46 -12.41
N GLY A 82 6.70 11.23 -13.71
CA GLY A 82 7.94 11.58 -14.40
C GLY A 82 9.15 10.71 -14.06
N LYS A 83 8.97 9.64 -13.28
CA LYS A 83 10.04 8.73 -12.86
C LYS A 83 9.88 7.36 -13.51
N LYS A 84 10.87 6.49 -13.34
CA LYS A 84 10.87 5.10 -13.83
C LYS A 84 11.18 4.15 -12.69
N ILE A 85 10.56 2.98 -12.71
CA ILE A 85 10.85 1.90 -11.77
C ILE A 85 12.30 1.42 -11.92
N ALA A 86 12.94 1.06 -10.81
CA ALA A 86 14.32 0.56 -10.81
C ALA A 86 14.49 -0.68 -11.68
N ARG A 87 15.65 -0.80 -12.32
CA ARG A 87 16.02 -2.02 -13.05
C ARG A 87 16.05 -3.22 -12.10
N GLY A 88 15.43 -4.32 -12.53
CA GLY A 88 15.34 -5.55 -11.74
C GLY A 88 14.30 -5.49 -10.61
N THR A 89 13.47 -4.44 -10.58
CA THR A 89 12.30 -4.33 -9.71
C THR A 89 11.05 -4.26 -10.59
N ARG A 90 9.95 -4.89 -10.17
CA ARG A 90 8.65 -4.80 -10.85
C ARG A 90 7.61 -4.17 -9.93
N LEU A 91 6.78 -3.29 -10.46
CA LEU A 91 5.64 -2.70 -9.75
C LEU A 91 4.33 -3.24 -10.32
N LEU A 92 3.51 -3.82 -9.47
CA LEU A 92 2.15 -4.22 -9.76
C LEU A 92 1.18 -3.20 -9.16
N VAL A 93 0.25 -2.69 -9.95
CA VAL A 93 -0.83 -1.81 -9.47
C VAL A 93 -2.18 -2.44 -9.79
N ILE A 94 -2.97 -2.73 -8.76
CA ILE A 94 -4.23 -3.48 -8.90
C ILE A 94 -5.37 -2.72 -8.20
N PRO A 95 -6.32 -2.13 -8.96
CA PRO A 95 -7.46 -1.41 -8.37
C PRO A 95 -8.32 -2.30 -7.46
N ALA A 96 -8.84 -1.72 -6.37
CA ALA A 96 -9.71 -2.48 -5.46
C ALA A 96 -11.09 -2.81 -6.08
N SER A 97 -11.55 -2.01 -7.05
CA SER A 97 -12.81 -2.23 -7.76
C SER A 97 -12.78 -1.64 -9.18
N SER A 98 -13.79 -1.99 -9.97
CA SER A 98 -13.99 -1.40 -11.30
C SER A 98 -14.27 0.10 -11.24
N GLN A 99 -14.98 0.58 -10.20
CA GLN A 99 -15.23 2.01 -10.00
C GLN A 99 -13.92 2.76 -9.74
N VAL A 100 -13.04 2.23 -8.89
CA VAL A 100 -11.74 2.85 -8.63
C VAL A 100 -10.87 2.85 -9.89
N LEU A 101 -10.88 1.76 -10.67
CA LEU A 101 -10.16 1.73 -11.95
C LEU A 101 -10.67 2.82 -12.91
N SER A 102 -11.97 2.92 -13.11
CA SER A 102 -12.57 3.93 -13.99
C SER A 102 -12.23 5.35 -13.54
N GLU A 103 -12.26 5.62 -12.23
CA GLU A 103 -11.91 6.93 -11.69
C GLU A 103 -10.41 7.22 -11.82
N ALA A 104 -9.54 6.24 -11.57
CA ALA A 104 -8.10 6.37 -11.71
C ALA A 104 -7.68 6.60 -13.17
N LEU A 105 -8.41 6.03 -14.13
CA LEU A 105 -8.27 6.32 -15.56
C LEU A 105 -8.64 7.78 -15.85
N ALA A 106 -9.82 8.23 -15.40
CA ALA A 106 -10.29 9.60 -15.61
C ALA A 106 -9.35 10.66 -15.01
N ARG A 107 -8.72 10.35 -13.87
CA ARG A 107 -7.73 11.22 -13.20
C ARG A 107 -6.30 11.10 -13.77
N GLY A 108 -6.06 10.20 -14.73
CA GLY A 108 -4.73 10.00 -15.34
C GLY A 108 -3.71 9.27 -14.45
N TYR A 109 -4.13 8.68 -13.34
CA TYR A 109 -3.23 7.94 -12.44
C TYR A 109 -2.73 6.66 -13.10
N ILE A 110 -3.61 5.94 -13.81
CA ILE A 110 -3.24 4.73 -14.54
C ILE A 110 -2.17 5.04 -15.61
N GLN A 111 -2.33 6.14 -16.35
CA GLN A 111 -1.33 6.59 -17.32
C GLN A 111 0.01 6.88 -16.62
N THR A 112 -0.02 7.57 -15.46
CA THR A 112 1.19 7.85 -14.67
C THR A 112 1.92 6.55 -14.27
N PHE A 113 1.18 5.52 -13.87
CA PHE A 113 1.76 4.22 -13.50
C PHE A 113 2.35 3.49 -14.70
N VAL A 114 1.64 3.46 -15.84
CA VAL A 114 2.12 2.86 -17.09
C VAL A 114 3.39 3.58 -17.57
N ASP A 115 3.40 4.90 -17.54
CA ASP A 115 4.56 5.71 -17.90
C ASP A 115 5.76 5.41 -17.00
N ALA A 116 5.54 5.14 -15.71
CA ALA A 116 6.61 4.72 -14.80
C ALA A 116 7.15 3.30 -15.06
N GLY A 117 6.43 2.50 -15.88
CA GLY A 117 6.75 1.12 -16.22
C GLY A 117 6.02 0.07 -15.37
N ALA A 118 4.95 0.47 -14.67
CA ALA A 118 4.19 -0.45 -13.84
C ALA A 118 3.29 -1.37 -14.67
N VAL A 119 2.97 -2.54 -14.13
CA VAL A 119 1.99 -3.46 -14.70
C VAL A 119 0.65 -3.25 -13.99
N ILE A 120 -0.41 -3.02 -14.77
CA ILE A 120 -1.76 -2.81 -14.26
C ILE A 120 -2.51 -4.15 -14.29
N GLY A 121 -3.03 -4.56 -13.14
CA GLY A 121 -3.89 -5.76 -13.04
C GLY A 121 -5.38 -5.43 -13.18
N VAL A 122 -6.18 -6.46 -13.45
CA VAL A 122 -7.64 -6.35 -13.37
C VAL A 122 -8.08 -6.13 -11.91
N PRO A 123 -9.16 -5.40 -11.64
CA PRO A 123 -9.59 -5.14 -10.28
C PRO A 123 -9.77 -6.43 -9.47
N GLY A 124 -9.17 -6.50 -8.28
CA GLY A 124 -9.16 -7.71 -7.47
C GLY A 124 -8.06 -7.75 -6.42
N CYS A 125 -7.69 -8.96 -5.97
CA CYS A 125 -6.73 -9.15 -4.89
C CYS A 125 -5.29 -9.42 -5.36
N GLY A 126 -5.07 -9.70 -6.64
CA GLY A 126 -3.75 -10.04 -7.18
C GLY A 126 -3.00 -11.11 -6.36
N PRO A 127 -1.71 -10.91 -6.04
CA PRO A 127 -0.92 -11.91 -5.35
C PRO A 127 -1.19 -11.95 -3.84
N CYS A 128 -2.08 -11.12 -3.29
CA CYS A 128 -2.34 -11.02 -1.84
C CYS A 128 -2.72 -12.37 -1.18
N MET A 129 -3.30 -13.29 -1.95
CA MET A 129 -3.63 -14.66 -1.50
C MET A 129 -2.84 -15.75 -2.25
N GLY A 130 -1.86 -15.36 -3.08
CA GLY A 130 -1.04 -16.30 -3.85
C GLY A 130 -1.75 -17.03 -5.00
N ASN A 131 -2.91 -16.54 -5.42
CA ASN A 131 -3.77 -17.26 -6.38
C ASN A 131 -3.84 -16.63 -7.77
N HIS A 132 -3.31 -15.43 -7.95
CA HIS A 132 -3.44 -14.68 -9.20
C HIS A 132 -2.32 -13.66 -9.34
N MET A 133 -1.78 -13.51 -10.56
CA MET A 133 -0.90 -12.44 -11.04
C MET A 133 0.17 -11.92 -10.06
N GLY A 134 1.46 -12.15 -10.35
CA GLY A 134 2.55 -11.57 -9.55
C GLY A 134 2.93 -12.36 -8.29
N ILE A 135 2.75 -13.68 -8.34
CA ILE A 135 3.31 -14.60 -7.34
C ILE A 135 4.84 -14.39 -7.34
N PRO A 136 5.46 -14.03 -6.21
CA PRO A 136 6.92 -13.88 -6.13
C PRO A 136 7.61 -15.22 -6.34
N ALA A 137 8.78 -15.18 -6.98
CA ALA A 137 9.65 -16.33 -7.09
C ALA A 137 10.35 -16.64 -5.74
N PRO A 138 10.85 -17.86 -5.54
CA PRO A 138 11.70 -18.19 -4.40
C PRO A 138 12.85 -17.19 -4.19
N GLY A 139 13.04 -16.74 -2.94
CA GLY A 139 14.08 -15.77 -2.57
C GLY A 139 13.77 -14.32 -2.92
N GLU A 140 12.64 -14.02 -3.58
CA GLU A 140 12.28 -12.64 -3.86
C GLU A 140 11.69 -11.93 -2.65
N VAL A 141 12.10 -10.67 -2.51
CA VAL A 141 11.56 -9.72 -1.55
C VAL A 141 10.47 -8.88 -2.20
N THR A 142 9.28 -8.92 -1.61
CA THR A 142 8.13 -8.10 -1.98
C THR A 142 7.86 -7.04 -0.93
N ILE A 143 7.68 -5.78 -1.35
CA ILE A 143 7.06 -4.75 -0.52
C ILE A 143 5.64 -4.47 -1.02
N SER A 144 4.66 -4.47 -0.13
CA SER A 144 3.25 -4.49 -0.52
C SER A 144 2.38 -3.60 0.36
N THR A 145 1.31 -3.07 -0.23
CA THR A 145 0.22 -2.41 0.50
C THR A 145 -0.86 -3.39 0.99
N ALA A 146 -0.55 -4.69 1.08
CA ALA A 146 -1.42 -5.68 1.68
C ALA A 146 -1.42 -5.57 3.21
N ASN A 147 -2.25 -6.38 3.87
CA ASN A 147 -2.39 -6.40 5.33
C ASN A 147 -1.83 -7.66 6.00
N ARG A 148 -1.23 -8.59 5.24
CA ARG A 148 -0.74 -9.87 5.74
C ARG A 148 0.58 -10.24 5.07
N ASN A 149 1.54 -10.71 5.86
CA ASN A 149 2.90 -11.04 5.41
C ASN A 149 3.45 -12.36 5.99
N PHE A 150 2.57 -13.27 6.43
CA PHE A 150 3.01 -14.57 6.92
C PHE A 150 3.65 -15.41 5.81
N ARG A 151 4.52 -16.37 6.18
CA ARG A 151 5.23 -17.23 5.22
C ARG A 151 4.25 -17.94 4.30
N GLY A 152 4.48 -17.86 2.99
CA GLY A 152 3.62 -18.48 1.98
C GLY A 152 2.39 -17.66 1.61
N ARG A 153 2.21 -16.46 2.16
CA ARG A 153 1.00 -15.65 1.94
C ARG A 153 0.74 -15.36 0.48
N MET A 154 1.79 -15.05 -0.29
CA MET A 154 1.69 -14.75 -1.71
C MET A 154 2.02 -15.96 -2.60
N GLY A 155 1.94 -17.19 -2.07
CA GLY A 155 2.16 -18.44 -2.79
C GLY A 155 3.38 -19.19 -2.27
N THR A 156 4.59 -18.68 -2.49
CA THR A 156 5.83 -19.34 -2.01
C THR A 156 6.21 -18.99 -0.58
N ARG A 157 6.68 -20.00 0.18
CA ARG A 157 7.16 -19.85 1.58
C ARG A 157 8.54 -19.21 1.69
N GLU A 158 9.23 -19.07 0.56
CA GLU A 158 10.60 -18.54 0.43
C GLU A 158 10.62 -17.07 0.01
N SER A 159 9.44 -16.45 -0.15
CA SER A 159 9.33 -15.00 -0.37
C SER A 159 9.28 -14.26 0.96
N GLU A 160 9.97 -13.12 1.00
CA GLU A 160 9.87 -12.18 2.11
C GLU A 160 8.90 -11.07 1.75
N ILE A 161 7.99 -10.74 2.67
CA ILE A 161 6.92 -9.77 2.42
C ILE A 161 6.99 -8.69 3.49
N TYR A 162 7.20 -7.45 3.04
CA TYR A 162 7.14 -6.25 3.86
C TYR A 162 5.83 -5.52 3.56
N LEU A 163 5.16 -5.01 4.60
CA LEU A 163 3.94 -4.23 4.44
C LEU A 163 4.21 -2.76 4.70
N ALA A 164 3.77 -1.89 3.80
CA ALA A 164 3.96 -0.46 3.92
C ALA A 164 2.83 0.32 3.22
N SER A 165 2.79 1.64 3.45
CA SER A 165 1.83 2.52 2.80
C SER A 165 2.09 2.61 1.27
N PRO A 166 1.09 3.03 0.46
CA PRO A 166 1.27 3.25 -0.98
C PRO A 166 2.45 4.15 -1.32
N ALA A 167 2.67 5.20 -0.51
CA ALA A 167 3.77 6.13 -0.71
C ALA A 167 5.14 5.44 -0.58
N VAL A 168 5.34 4.67 0.49
CA VAL A 168 6.59 3.92 0.73
C VAL A 168 6.79 2.86 -0.36
N VAL A 169 5.75 2.14 -0.76
CA VAL A 169 5.82 1.12 -1.81
C VAL A 169 6.22 1.75 -3.16
N ALA A 170 5.62 2.89 -3.52
CA ALA A 170 5.93 3.62 -4.75
C ALA A 170 7.38 4.12 -4.77
N ALA A 171 7.83 4.73 -3.68
CA ALA A 171 9.21 5.18 -3.51
C ALA A 171 10.20 4.00 -3.62
N SER A 172 9.85 2.87 -2.98
CA SER A 172 10.68 1.67 -3.00
C SER A 172 10.75 1.01 -4.38
N ALA A 173 9.69 1.14 -5.20
CA ALA A 173 9.69 0.67 -6.59
C ALA A 173 10.67 1.46 -7.46
N ILE A 174 10.75 2.79 -7.28
CA ILE A 174 11.70 3.65 -8.01
C ILE A 174 13.14 3.38 -7.55
N ALA A 175 13.36 3.20 -6.25
CA ALA A 175 14.69 2.99 -5.68
C ALA A 175 15.22 1.55 -5.87
N GLY A 176 14.33 0.57 -6.00
CA GLY A 176 14.67 -0.86 -6.00
C GLY A 176 15.10 -1.39 -4.63
N VAL A 177 14.94 -0.59 -3.58
CA VAL A 177 15.17 -0.92 -2.18
C VAL A 177 14.07 -0.26 -1.34
N ILE A 178 13.85 -0.69 -0.11
CA ILE A 178 12.95 0.01 0.81
C ILE A 178 13.47 1.44 0.99
N ALA A 179 12.64 2.42 0.61
CA ALA A 179 13.03 3.82 0.51
C ALA A 179 11.99 4.75 1.13
N ASP A 180 12.46 5.91 1.57
CA ASP A 180 11.62 6.94 2.17
C ASP A 180 10.90 7.74 1.06
N PRO A 181 9.56 7.87 1.10
CA PRO A 181 8.83 8.66 0.12
C PRO A 181 9.15 10.16 0.16
N ARG A 182 9.71 10.67 1.26
CA ARG A 182 10.09 12.09 1.42
C ARG A 182 11.35 12.46 0.63
N GLU A 183 12.09 11.47 0.13
CA GLU A 183 13.33 11.67 -0.63
C GLU A 183 13.14 11.54 -2.16
N MET A 184 11.90 11.39 -2.61
CA MET A 184 11.56 11.12 -4.01
C MET A 184 11.14 12.38 -4.75
#